data_AF-A0A645JYS0-F1
#
_entry.id   AF-A0A645JYS0-F1
#
_cell.length_a   1.000
_cell.length_b   1.000
_cell.length_c   1.000
_cell.angle_alpha   90.00
_cell.angle_beta   90.00
_cell.angle_gamma   90.00
#
_symmetry.space_group_name_H-M   'P 1'
#
loop_
_entity.id
_entity.type
_entity.pdbx_description
1 polymer ?
#
loop_
_entity_poly.entity_id
_entity_poly.type
_entity_poly.pdbx_seq_one_letter_code
_entity_poly.pdbx_strand_id
1 'polypeptide(L)'
;MEDGIEETLTYMDFPSQHWLKICTNNVIERMNREIRRRTRVVGAFPDGKSALMLVCARLRYVSGKDWGTKRYLCMKYLAETEAEIA
;
A
#
# COMPACT_ATOMS: atom_id res chain seq x y z
N MET A 1 0.20 25.13 10.38
CA MET A 1 -0.56 23.92 10.75
C MET A 1 -1.67 23.64 9.74
N GLU A 2 -2.07 24.63 8.92
CA GLU A 2 -3.09 24.49 7.88
C GLU A 2 -2.56 23.89 6.55
N ASP A 3 -1.26 24.01 6.26
CA ASP A 3 -0.67 23.66 4.95
C ASP A 3 -0.84 22.19 4.50
N GLY A 4 -1.20 21.25 5.38
CA GLY A 4 -1.37 19.82 5.02
C GLY A 4 -2.81 19.32 5.02
N ILE A 5 -3.79 20.20 5.28
CA ILE A 5 -5.21 19.81 5.39
C ILE A 5 -5.74 19.38 4.03
N GLU A 6 -5.48 20.16 2.98
CA GLU A 6 -5.97 19.89 1.62
C GLU A 6 -5.42 18.56 1.08
N GLU A 7 -4.14 18.29 1.31
CA GLU A 7 -3.46 17.05 0.93
C GLU A 7 -3.99 15.82 1.69
N THR A 8 -4.42 16.02 2.94
CA THR A 8 -5.02 14.95 3.74
C THR A 8 -6.44 14.63 3.30
N LEU A 9 -7.16 15.60 2.73
CA LEU A 9 -8.57 15.46 2.32
C LEU A 9 -8.74 15.01 0.87
N THR A 10 -7.68 14.95 0.06
CA THR A 10 -7.73 14.53 -1.36
C THR A 10 -8.38 13.16 -1.58
N TYR A 11 -8.40 12.28 -0.58
CA TYR A 11 -9.12 11.00 -0.71
C TYR A 11 -10.64 11.16 -0.84
N MET A 12 -11.21 12.31 -0.44
CA MET A 12 -12.64 12.61 -0.53
C MET A 12 -13.13 12.79 -1.96
N ASP A 13 -12.21 13.03 -2.90
CA ASP A 13 -12.51 13.10 -4.34
C ASP A 13 -12.85 11.73 -4.95
N PHE A 14 -12.62 10.64 -4.20
CA PHE A 14 -12.96 9.29 -4.61
C PHE A 14 -14.33 8.86 -4.06
N PRO A 15 -14.96 7.81 -4.63
CA PRO A 15 -16.18 7.24 -4.08
C PRO A 15 -16.02 6.87 -2.59
N SER A 16 -17.06 7.09 -1.78
CA SER A 16 -17.03 6.87 -0.33
C SER A 16 -16.66 5.43 0.07
N GLN A 17 -16.94 4.46 -0.79
CA GLN A 17 -16.54 3.06 -0.65
C GLN A 17 -15.01 2.84 -0.66
N HIS A 18 -14.26 3.79 -1.20
CA HIS A 18 -12.79 3.75 -1.26
C HIS A 18 -12.10 4.48 -0.12
N TRP A 19 -12.78 5.39 0.58
CA TRP A 19 -12.16 6.28 1.57
C TRP A 19 -11.33 5.55 2.62
N LEU A 20 -11.89 4.54 3.29
CA LEU A 20 -11.19 3.76 4.33
C LEU A 20 -9.89 3.11 3.81
N LYS A 21 -9.88 2.72 2.53
CA LYS A 21 -8.73 2.07 1.90
C LYS A 21 -7.65 3.07 1.48
N ILE A 22 -8.05 4.30 1.14
CA ILE A 22 -7.11 5.36 0.73
C ILE A 22 -6.54 6.08 1.96
N CYS A 23 -7.37 6.37 2.97
CA CYS A 23 -6.95 7.12 4.16
C CYS A 23 -6.08 6.31 5.13
N THR A 24 -6.03 4.98 5.00
CA THR A 24 -5.23 4.14 5.90
C THR A 24 -3.97 3.59 5.22
N ASN A 25 -2.88 3.52 5.99
CA ASN A 25 -1.60 2.99 5.55
C ASN A 25 -1.37 1.52 5.95
N ASN A 26 -2.41 0.83 6.44
CA ASN A 26 -2.36 -0.50 7.07
C ASN A 26 -1.57 -1.53 6.26
N VAL A 27 -1.74 -1.51 4.94
CA VAL A 27 -1.07 -2.40 3.97
C VAL A 27 0.45 -2.20 4.04
N ILE A 28 0.91 -0.95 3.89
CA ILE A 28 2.32 -0.61 3.89
C ILE A 28 2.93 -0.84 5.27
N GLU A 29 2.23 -0.50 6.35
CA GLU A 29 2.69 -0.77 7.71
C GLU A 29 2.88 -2.26 7.98
N ARG A 30 1.93 -3.10 7.56
CA ARG A 30 2.03 -4.56 7.69
C ARG A 30 3.25 -5.09 6.91
N MET A 31 3.47 -4.58 5.71
CA MET A 31 4.61 -4.96 4.87
C MET A 31 5.94 -4.55 5.51
N ASN A 32 6.04 -3.31 5.98
CA ASN A 32 7.23 -2.78 6.66
C ASN A 32 7.54 -3.55 7.95
N ARG A 33 6.51 -3.94 8.72
CA ARG A 33 6.68 -4.76 9.92
C ARG A 33 7.27 -6.13 9.59
N GLU A 34 6.82 -6.77 8.52
CA GLU A 34 7.35 -8.07 8.07
C GLU A 34 8.78 -7.94 7.52
N ILE A 35 9.09 -6.87 6.78
CA ILE A 35 10.44 -6.57 6.32
C ILE A 35 11.37 -6.43 7.54
N ARG A 36 11.01 -5.57 8.51
CA ARG A 36 11.79 -5.36 9.75
C ARG A 36 11.99 -6.66 10.52
N ARG A 37 10.97 -7.51 10.61
CA ARG A 37 11.06 -8.81 11.28
C ARG A 37 12.10 -9.72 10.61
N ARG A 38 12.11 -9.77 9.28
CA ARG A 38 13.02 -10.63 8.50
C ARG A 38 14.45 -10.11 8.49
N THR A 39 14.64 -8.79 8.35
CA THR A 39 15.98 -8.19 8.39
C THR A 39 16.61 -8.29 9.78
N ARG A 40 15.80 -8.20 10.86
CA ARG A 40 16.29 -8.33 12.24
C ARG A 40 16.95 -9.68 12.53
N VAL A 41 16.47 -10.77 11.94
CA VAL A 41 17.05 -12.12 12.15
C VAL A 41 18.42 -12.25 11.49
N VAL A 42 18.69 -11.50 10.42
CA VAL A 42 19.99 -11.52 9.74
C VAL A 42 21.05 -10.76 10.54
N GLY A 43 20.67 -9.73 11.28
CA GLY A 43 21.58 -8.94 12.11
C GLY A 43 22.43 -7.96 11.28
N ALA A 44 23.42 -8.48 10.54
CA ALA A 44 24.30 -7.72 9.66
C ALA A 44 24.34 -8.32 8.26
N PHE A 45 24.14 -7.48 7.26
CA PHE A 45 24.24 -7.88 5.85
C PHE A 45 25.66 -7.63 5.32
N PRO A 46 26.20 -8.50 4.45
CA PRO A 46 27.51 -8.31 3.84
C PRO A 46 27.59 -7.05 2.96
N ASP A 47 26.48 -6.65 2.34
CA ASP A 47 26.37 -5.43 1.53
C ASP A 47 24.90 -4.98 1.38
N GLY A 48 24.68 -3.77 0.85
CA GLY A 48 23.33 -3.23 0.63
C GLY A 48 22.49 -3.99 -0.42
N LYS A 49 23.12 -4.62 -1.41
CA LYS A 49 22.44 -5.43 -2.44
C LYS A 49 21.89 -6.72 -1.85
N SER A 50 22.59 -7.34 -0.91
CA SER A 50 22.11 -8.53 -0.20
C SER A 50 20.86 -8.23 0.66
N ALA A 51 20.83 -7.07 1.32
CA ALA A 51 19.65 -6.58 2.02
C ALA A 51 18.48 -6.31 1.06
N LEU A 52 18.76 -5.63 -0.05
CA LEU A 52 17.77 -5.36 -1.10
C LEU A 52 17.19 -6.66 -1.67
N MET A 53 18.02 -7.67 -1.93
CA MET A 53 17.57 -8.97 -2.45
C MET A 53 16.57 -9.65 -1.51
N LEU A 54 16.83 -9.64 -0.19
CA LEU A 54 15.92 -10.22 0.80
C LEU A 54 14.57 -9.49 0.83
N VAL A 55 14.59 -8.15 0.78
CA VAL A 55 13.38 -7.34 0.72
C VAL A 55 12.60 -7.62 -0.57
N CYS A 56 13.27 -7.56 -1.72
CA CYS A 56 12.67 -7.82 -3.03
C CYS A 56 12.09 -9.24 -3.14
N ALA A 57 12.79 -10.25 -2.61
CA ALA A 57 12.29 -11.62 -2.55
C ALA A 57 10.99 -11.70 -1.72
N ARG A 58 10.92 -10.97 -0.60
CA ARG A 58 9.71 -10.92 0.22
C ARG A 58 8.55 -10.21 -0.50
N LEU A 59 8.81 -9.09 -1.14
CA LEU A 59 7.82 -8.35 -1.93
C LEU A 59 7.27 -9.24 -3.05
N ARG A 60 8.15 -9.89 -3.83
CA ARG A 60 7.75 -10.82 -4.90
C ARG A 60 6.90 -11.97 -4.38
N TYR A 61 7.28 -12.58 -3.27
CA TYR A 61 6.48 -13.66 -2.66
C TYR A 61 5.07 -13.18 -2.31
N VAL A 62 4.96 -11.98 -1.74
CA VAL A 62 3.70 -11.40 -1.33
C VAL A 62 2.81 -11.08 -2.54
N SER A 63 3.37 -10.44 -3.57
CA SER A 63 2.67 -10.11 -4.81
C SER A 63 2.26 -11.36 -5.60
N GLY A 64 3.02 -12.45 -5.53
CA GLY A 64 2.69 -13.71 -6.21
C GLY A 64 1.65 -14.59 -5.50
N LYS A 65 1.11 -14.16 -4.35
CA LYS A 65 0.11 -14.89 -3.55
C LYS A 65 -1.23 -14.16 -3.58
N ASP A 66 -2.14 -14.52 -2.68
CA ASP A 66 -3.48 -13.96 -2.53
C ASP A 66 -3.54 -12.42 -2.45
N TRP A 67 -2.43 -11.77 -2.08
CA TRP A 67 -2.43 -10.31 -1.97
C TRP A 67 -2.36 -9.63 -3.34
N GLY A 68 -1.62 -10.19 -4.31
CA GLY A 68 -1.55 -9.64 -5.66
C GLY A 68 -2.73 -10.00 -6.55
N THR A 69 -3.51 -11.03 -6.18
CA THR A 69 -4.72 -11.42 -6.93
C THR A 69 -5.96 -10.64 -6.49
N LYS A 70 -5.97 -10.07 -5.28
CA LYS A 70 -7.09 -9.30 -4.75
C LYS A 70 -7.10 -7.87 -5.30
N ARG A 71 -8.23 -7.46 -5.85
CA ARG A 71 -8.47 -6.05 -6.22
C ARG A 71 -8.61 -5.22 -4.94
N TYR A 72 -7.68 -4.30 -4.73
CA TYR A 72 -7.70 -3.42 -3.56
C TYR A 72 -8.83 -2.39 -3.65
N LEU A 73 -8.97 -1.72 -4.80
CA LEU A 73 -10.06 -0.79 -5.12
C LEU A 73 -10.99 -1.41 -6.17
N CYS A 74 -12.30 -1.12 -6.07
CA CYS A 74 -13.28 -1.60 -7.02
C CYS A 74 -13.59 -0.50 -8.02
N MET A 75 -13.11 -0.64 -9.26
CA MET A 75 -13.27 0.41 -10.29
C MET A 75 -14.72 0.66 -10.70
N LYS A 76 -15.65 -0.26 -10.37
CA LYS A 76 -17.08 -0.06 -10.60
C LYS A 76 -17.60 1.23 -9.95
N TYR A 77 -17.23 1.49 -8.70
CA TYR A 77 -17.68 2.69 -7.99
C TYR A 77 -17.12 3.96 -8.61
N LEU A 78 -15.90 3.91 -9.15
CA LEU A 78 -15.29 5.06 -9.82
C LEU A 78 -16.03 5.37 -11.13
N ALA A 79 -16.31 4.36 -11.94
CA ALA A 79 -17.04 4.52 -13.19
C ALA A 79 -18.49 5.01 -12.96
N GLU A 80 -19.15 4.57 -11.89
CA GLU A 80 -20.48 5.05 -11.51
C GLU A 80 -20.46 6.54 -11.13
N THR A 81 -19.50 6.95 -10.30
CA THR A 81 -19.33 8.37 -9.91
C THR A 81 -18.95 9.25 -11.10
N GLU A 82 -18.08 8.79 -12.01
CA GLU A 82 -17.74 9.52 -13.24
C GLU A 82 -18.96 9.70 -14.16
N ALA A 83 -19.84 8.68 -14.24
CA ALA A 83 -21.06 8.75 -15.03
C ALA A 83 -22.16 9.63 -14.41
N GLU A 84 -22.18 9.78 -13.08
CA GLU A 84 -23.11 10.70 -12.37
C GLU A 84 -22.69 12.17 -12.50
N ILE A 85 -21.40 12.44 -12.74
CA ILE A 85 -20.83 13.79 -12.87
C ILE A 85 -20.87 14.29 -14.33
N ALA A 86 -20.97 13.39 -15.31
CA ALA A 86 -21.03 13.69 -16.75
C ALA A 86 -22.45 14.04 -17.23
#